data_AF-A0A382WGS6-F1
#
_entry.id   AF-A0A382WGS6-F1
#
_cell.length_a   1.000
_cell.length_b   1.000
_cell.length_c   1.000
_cell.angle_alpha   90.00
_cell.angle_beta   90.00
_cell.angle_gamma   90.00
#
_symmetry.space_group_name_H-M   'P 1'
#
loop_
_entity.id
_entity.type
_entity.pdbx_description
1 polymer ?
#
loop_
_entity_poly.entity_id
_entity_poly.type
_entity_poly.pdbx_seq_one_letter_code
_entity_poly.pdbx_strand_id
1 'polypeptide(L)'
;AKNGIKDFYDGYIAEDIVNSLNLIGGCHTIEDFQHQKTIMNDSIFSNFHNNIIHQCPPNGPGITVLIMMSILERFDFSKINPMSADRFHLQAEATKIAYEIKENLIGDPNFNDLNIDNLLKKDFISELVDKISMNKSYILKNFSVTAHPETIYLTVVDRDLNTVSIINSICFPFGSGISSNKTGILLQNRGVNFRLQKNHPNSIDGHKRPLHTIIPGLVTNNNNEVILSYGVMGGQYQPVGQSHILQNIFDFNMSVQEAIDFPRAFYLNGKYEFEKS
;
A
#
# COMPACT_ATOMS: atom_id res chain seq x y z
N ALA A 1 28.42 -1.03 -6.74
CA ALA A 1 28.55 -1.79 -8.00
C ALA A 1 29.71 -2.80 -7.94
N LYS A 2 30.98 -2.36 -7.78
CA LYS A 2 32.17 -3.24 -7.82
C LYS A 2 32.10 -4.45 -6.86
N ASN A 3 31.60 -4.25 -5.64
CA ASN A 3 31.50 -5.30 -4.61
C ASN A 3 30.04 -5.69 -4.30
N GLY A 4 29.09 -5.25 -5.14
CA GLY A 4 27.67 -5.60 -5.03
C GLY A 4 27.02 -5.23 -3.69
N ILE A 5 26.08 -6.09 -3.26
CA ILE A 5 25.30 -5.95 -2.02
C ILE A 5 26.15 -6.11 -0.75
N LYS A 6 27.26 -6.84 -0.84
CA LYS A 6 28.12 -7.17 0.30
C LYS A 6 28.67 -5.90 0.96
N ASP A 7 29.12 -4.94 0.16
CA ASP A 7 29.62 -3.67 0.71
C ASP A 7 28.53 -2.88 1.45
N PHE A 8 27.28 -2.98 1.00
CA PHE A 8 26.15 -2.24 1.56
C PHE A 8 25.69 -2.79 2.92
N TYR A 9 25.68 -4.11 3.09
CA TYR A 9 25.15 -4.76 4.30
C TYR A 9 26.25 -5.26 5.26
N ASP A 10 27.43 -5.60 4.75
CA ASP A 10 28.50 -6.25 5.54
C ASP A 10 29.86 -5.53 5.44
N GLY A 11 29.91 -4.37 4.76
CA GLY A 11 31.16 -3.69 4.46
C GLY A 11 31.20 -2.23 4.90
N TYR A 12 32.12 -1.48 4.30
CA TYR A 12 32.40 -0.09 4.64
C TYR A 12 31.18 0.83 4.62
N ILE A 13 30.19 0.56 3.75
CA ILE A 13 28.97 1.37 3.68
C ILE A 13 28.11 1.13 4.94
N ALA A 14 27.92 -0.13 5.33
CA ALA A 14 27.19 -0.47 6.55
C ALA A 14 27.87 0.15 7.79
N GLU A 15 29.20 0.02 7.87
CA GLU A 15 29.99 0.65 8.94
C GLU A 15 29.82 2.17 8.99
N ASP A 16 29.83 2.85 7.84
CA ASP A 16 29.63 4.30 7.79
C ASP A 16 28.23 4.72 8.23
N ILE A 17 27.18 3.98 7.82
CA ILE A 17 25.80 4.23 8.24
C ILE A 17 25.67 4.05 9.77
N VAL A 18 26.13 2.92 10.31
CA VAL A 18 26.05 2.60 11.75
C VAL A 18 26.78 3.65 12.57
N ASN A 19 28.02 4.00 12.19
CA ASN A 19 28.78 5.03 12.89
C ASN A 19 28.09 6.39 12.83
N SER A 20 27.56 6.78 11.67
CA SER A 20 26.87 8.07 11.50
C SER A 20 25.60 8.16 12.36
N LEU A 21 24.83 7.08 12.45
CA LEU A 21 23.64 7.00 13.29
C LEU A 21 23.98 6.99 14.80
N ASN A 22 25.02 6.25 15.19
CA ASN A 22 25.39 6.14 16.60
C ASN A 22 25.96 7.45 17.16
N LEU A 23 26.63 8.27 16.33
CA LEU A 23 27.09 9.61 16.70
C LEU A 23 25.96 10.57 17.12
N ILE A 24 24.74 10.33 16.64
CA ILE A 24 23.55 11.13 16.95
C ILE A 24 22.57 10.41 17.89
N GLY A 25 23.02 9.33 18.55
CA GLY A 25 22.23 8.58 19.53
C GLY A 25 21.34 7.48 18.97
N GLY A 26 21.55 7.06 17.72
CA GLY A 26 20.95 5.84 17.19
C GLY A 26 21.45 4.58 17.90
N CYS A 27 20.66 3.50 17.83
CA CYS A 27 20.98 2.21 18.46
C CYS A 27 21.28 1.11 17.45
N HIS A 28 21.60 1.48 16.20
CA HIS A 28 21.77 0.52 15.12
C HIS A 28 23.10 -0.21 15.29
N THR A 29 23.14 -1.50 15.00
CA THR A 29 24.38 -2.29 15.00
C THR A 29 24.73 -2.77 13.61
N ILE A 30 25.96 -3.27 13.42
CA ILE A 30 26.34 -3.87 12.15
C ILE A 30 25.54 -5.14 11.88
N GLU A 31 25.18 -5.87 12.93
CA GLU A 31 24.37 -7.09 12.87
C GLU A 31 22.96 -6.80 12.34
N ASP A 32 22.38 -5.63 12.60
CA ASP A 32 21.07 -5.23 12.02
C ASP A 32 21.13 -5.21 10.48
N PHE A 33 22.25 -4.77 9.91
CA PHE A 33 22.46 -4.73 8.46
C PHE A 33 22.78 -6.12 7.91
N GLN A 34 23.64 -6.88 8.58
CA GLN A 34 24.03 -8.23 8.16
C GLN A 34 22.86 -9.22 8.17
N HIS A 35 21.93 -9.07 9.12
CA HIS A 35 20.75 -9.93 9.21
C HIS A 35 19.63 -9.54 8.25
N GLN A 36 19.72 -8.39 7.58
CA GLN A 36 18.70 -7.95 6.64
C GLN A 36 18.66 -8.86 5.40
N LYS A 37 17.46 -9.35 5.08
CA LYS A 37 17.23 -10.22 3.92
C LYS A 37 16.06 -9.73 3.09
N THR A 38 16.19 -9.91 1.77
CA THR A 38 15.05 -9.74 0.85
C THR A 38 14.12 -10.92 1.01
N ILE A 39 12.83 -10.65 1.19
CA ILE A 39 11.80 -11.66 1.32
C ILE A 39 11.14 -11.84 -0.04
N MET A 40 11.11 -13.08 -0.53
CA MET A 40 10.37 -13.47 -1.73
C MET A 40 9.09 -14.19 -1.28
N ASN A 41 7.95 -13.62 -1.62
CA ASN A 41 6.63 -14.17 -1.29
C ASN A 41 5.76 -14.14 -2.54
N ASP A 42 4.80 -15.06 -2.58
CA ASP A 42 3.69 -14.99 -3.54
C ASP A 42 2.82 -13.76 -3.26
N SER A 43 2.19 -13.23 -4.30
CA SER A 43 1.19 -12.18 -4.16
C SER A 43 -0.06 -12.70 -3.47
N ILE A 44 -0.71 -11.84 -2.69
CA ILE A 44 -2.12 -12.02 -2.34
C ILE A 44 -2.98 -11.50 -3.48
N PHE A 45 -4.15 -12.09 -3.67
CA PHE A 45 -5.00 -11.74 -4.80
C PHE A 45 -6.50 -11.86 -4.50
N SER A 46 -7.30 -11.17 -5.30
CA SER A 46 -8.75 -11.32 -5.33
C SER A 46 -9.26 -11.20 -6.77
N ASN A 47 -10.38 -11.84 -7.06
CA ASN A 47 -11.05 -11.70 -8.35
C ASN A 47 -11.72 -10.32 -8.43
N PHE A 48 -11.77 -9.78 -9.64
CA PHE A 48 -12.55 -8.59 -9.97
C PHE A 48 -13.02 -8.71 -11.42
N HIS A 49 -14.31 -8.95 -11.61
CA HIS A 49 -14.91 -9.36 -12.88
C HIS A 49 -14.23 -10.62 -13.44
N ASN A 50 -13.66 -10.54 -14.64
CA ASN A 50 -12.95 -11.62 -15.31
C ASN A 50 -11.43 -11.56 -15.10
N ASN A 51 -10.96 -10.75 -14.14
CA ASN A 51 -9.56 -10.48 -13.88
C ASN A 51 -9.18 -10.85 -12.44
N ILE A 52 -7.89 -10.98 -12.19
CA ILE A 52 -7.30 -11.27 -10.88
C ILE A 52 -6.38 -10.09 -10.51
N ILE A 53 -6.69 -9.43 -9.39
CA ILE A 53 -5.90 -8.32 -8.87
C ILE A 53 -4.86 -8.88 -7.91
N HIS A 54 -3.59 -8.61 -8.17
CA HIS A 54 -2.45 -9.04 -7.36
C HIS A 54 -1.85 -7.87 -6.58
N GLN A 55 -1.50 -8.15 -5.33
CA GLN A 55 -0.90 -7.20 -4.39
C GLN A 55 0.18 -7.89 -3.54
N CYS A 56 1.12 -7.11 -3.02
CA CYS A 56 2.09 -7.62 -2.04
C CYS A 56 1.38 -8.01 -0.72
N PRO A 57 1.80 -9.10 -0.05
CA PRO A 57 1.29 -9.47 1.26
C PRO A 57 1.67 -8.44 2.34
N PRO A 58 1.09 -8.53 3.55
CA PRO A 58 1.55 -7.82 4.73
C PRO A 58 3.07 -7.93 4.93
N ASN A 59 3.73 -6.90 5.43
CA ASN A 59 3.19 -5.78 6.20
C ASN A 59 2.86 -4.50 5.39
N GLY A 60 2.64 -4.62 4.07
CA GLY A 60 2.05 -3.55 3.26
C GLY A 60 0.50 -3.56 3.28
N PRO A 61 -0.15 -2.47 2.82
CA PRO A 61 -1.61 -2.34 2.78
C PRO A 61 -2.22 -2.89 1.48
N GLY A 62 -1.54 -3.79 0.77
CA GLY A 62 -2.02 -4.32 -0.51
C GLY A 62 -3.39 -5.00 -0.38
N ILE A 63 -3.60 -5.70 0.74
CA ILE A 63 -4.90 -6.31 1.09
C ILE A 63 -6.04 -5.28 1.17
N THR A 64 -5.76 -4.02 1.49
CA THR A 64 -6.77 -2.96 1.52
C THR A 64 -7.34 -2.69 0.14
N VAL A 65 -6.52 -2.74 -0.92
CA VAL A 65 -7.01 -2.64 -2.31
C VAL A 65 -7.94 -3.80 -2.62
N LEU A 66 -7.53 -5.02 -2.27
CA LEU A 66 -8.33 -6.22 -2.55
C LEU A 66 -9.69 -6.18 -1.83
N ILE A 67 -9.73 -5.78 -0.55
CA ILE A 67 -10.98 -5.61 0.20
C ILE A 67 -11.86 -4.53 -0.45
N MET A 68 -11.29 -3.37 -0.80
CA MET A 68 -12.04 -2.29 -1.45
C MET A 68 -12.66 -2.75 -2.77
N MET A 69 -11.88 -3.41 -3.63
CA MET A 69 -12.35 -3.89 -4.92
C MET A 69 -13.41 -4.99 -4.77
N SER A 70 -13.25 -5.91 -3.82
CA SER A 70 -14.26 -6.94 -3.54
C SER A 70 -15.56 -6.39 -2.96
N ILE A 71 -15.51 -5.30 -2.17
CA ILE A 71 -16.72 -4.58 -1.74
C ILE A 71 -17.40 -3.90 -2.94
N LEU A 72 -16.62 -3.17 -3.74
CA LEU A 72 -17.14 -2.37 -4.85
C LEU A 72 -17.75 -3.25 -5.96
N GLU A 73 -17.19 -4.44 -6.22
CA GLU A 73 -17.73 -5.42 -7.17
C GLU A 73 -19.18 -5.85 -6.86
N ARG A 74 -19.67 -5.62 -5.63
CA ARG A 74 -21.04 -5.94 -5.22
C ARG A 74 -22.08 -4.93 -5.69
N PHE A 75 -21.65 -3.80 -6.24
CA PHE A 75 -22.52 -2.74 -6.75
C PHE A 75 -22.50 -2.71 -8.28
N ASP A 76 -23.63 -2.37 -8.88
CA ASP A 76 -23.78 -2.29 -10.34
C ASP A 76 -23.36 -0.91 -10.87
N PHE A 77 -22.07 -0.76 -11.15
CA PHE A 77 -21.50 0.47 -11.68
C PHE A 77 -21.90 0.78 -13.13
N SER A 78 -22.48 -0.17 -13.87
CA SER A 78 -22.97 0.09 -15.25
C SER A 78 -24.10 1.11 -15.31
N LYS A 79 -24.78 1.34 -14.18
CA LYS A 79 -25.88 2.30 -14.03
C LYS A 79 -25.46 3.61 -13.36
N ILE A 80 -24.19 3.73 -12.99
CA ILE A 80 -23.68 4.88 -12.23
C ILE A 80 -22.81 5.73 -13.15
N ASN A 81 -23.10 7.04 -13.20
CA ASN A 81 -22.23 7.96 -13.95
C ASN A 81 -20.86 8.07 -13.24
N PRO A 82 -19.73 7.96 -13.96
CA PRO A 82 -18.40 8.01 -13.37
C PRO A 82 -18.10 9.26 -12.53
N MET A 83 -18.71 10.39 -12.86
CA MET A 83 -18.56 11.67 -12.13
C MET A 83 -19.70 11.94 -11.12
N SER A 84 -20.57 10.96 -10.86
CA SER A 84 -21.69 11.16 -9.92
C SER A 84 -21.28 11.11 -8.45
N ALA A 85 -22.05 11.80 -7.61
CA ALA A 85 -21.93 11.70 -6.15
C ALA A 85 -22.09 10.26 -5.67
N ASP A 86 -22.96 9.45 -6.29
CA ASP A 86 -23.17 8.04 -5.93
C ASP A 86 -21.90 7.20 -6.05
N ARG A 87 -21.16 7.38 -7.15
CA ARG A 87 -19.87 6.73 -7.39
C ARG A 87 -18.86 7.07 -6.30
N PHE A 88 -18.69 8.36 -6.01
CA PHE A 88 -17.76 8.83 -4.99
C PHE A 88 -18.19 8.44 -3.58
N HIS A 89 -19.51 8.40 -3.31
CA HIS A 89 -20.07 7.92 -2.05
C HIS A 89 -19.69 6.46 -1.80
N LEU A 90 -19.96 5.56 -2.75
CA LEU A 90 -19.60 4.15 -2.63
C LEU A 90 -18.08 3.96 -2.42
N GLN A 91 -17.24 4.67 -3.17
CA GLN A 91 -15.79 4.64 -2.97
C GLN A 91 -15.38 5.15 -1.58
N ALA A 92 -16.00 6.22 -1.08
CA ALA A 92 -15.74 6.76 0.25
C ALA A 92 -16.12 5.76 1.35
N GLU A 93 -17.30 5.14 1.25
CA GLU A 93 -17.78 4.15 2.21
C GLU A 93 -16.88 2.90 2.23
N ALA A 94 -16.53 2.35 1.06
CA ALA A 94 -15.60 1.23 0.93
C ALA A 94 -14.21 1.57 1.49
N THR A 95 -13.70 2.78 1.21
CA THR A 95 -12.43 3.28 1.76
C THR A 95 -12.46 3.28 3.28
N LYS A 96 -13.49 3.87 3.90
CA LYS A 96 -13.62 3.95 5.36
C LYS A 96 -13.58 2.54 5.98
N ILE A 97 -14.40 1.63 5.49
CA ILE A 97 -14.50 0.27 6.03
C ILE A 97 -13.18 -0.49 5.87
N ALA A 98 -12.57 -0.44 4.68
CA ALA A 98 -11.31 -1.13 4.42
C ALA A 98 -10.14 -0.54 5.23
N TYR A 99 -10.13 0.78 5.47
CA TYR A 99 -9.09 1.41 6.27
C TYR A 99 -9.25 1.13 7.76
N GLU A 100 -10.48 0.96 8.27
CA GLU A 100 -10.68 0.50 9.64
C GLU A 100 -10.04 -0.88 9.85
N ILE A 101 -10.16 -1.80 8.88
CA ILE A 101 -9.49 -3.11 8.91
C ILE A 101 -7.96 -2.92 8.84
N LYS A 102 -7.48 -2.10 7.90
CA LYS A 102 -6.05 -1.80 7.74
C LYS A 102 -5.41 -1.31 9.02
N GLU A 103 -6.01 -0.31 9.65
CA GLU A 103 -5.43 0.34 10.83
C GLU A 103 -5.44 -0.57 12.06
N ASN A 104 -6.44 -1.44 12.21
CA ASN A 104 -6.58 -2.26 13.40
C ASN A 104 -5.91 -3.64 13.30
N LEU A 105 -5.77 -4.22 12.10
CA LEU A 105 -5.38 -5.63 11.94
C LEU A 105 -4.03 -5.85 11.23
N ILE A 106 -3.54 -4.91 10.42
CA ILE A 106 -2.31 -5.13 9.65
C ILE A 106 -1.08 -4.86 10.51
N GLY A 107 -0.12 -5.77 10.45
CA GLY A 107 1.18 -5.69 11.11
C GLY A 107 2.22 -6.58 10.43
N ASP A 108 3.40 -6.71 11.03
CA ASP A 108 4.42 -7.65 10.56
C ASP A 108 3.92 -9.10 10.68
N PRO A 109 3.84 -9.89 9.58
CA PRO A 109 3.39 -11.28 9.63
C PRO A 109 4.26 -12.18 10.52
N ASN A 110 5.50 -11.80 10.84
CA ASN A 110 6.33 -12.54 11.80
C ASN A 110 5.89 -12.34 13.27
N PHE A 111 5.06 -11.32 13.52
CA PHE A 111 4.60 -10.92 14.87
C PHE A 111 3.08 -10.87 14.99
N ASN A 112 2.35 -11.05 13.90
CA ASN A 112 0.90 -10.91 13.83
C ASN A 112 0.33 -11.96 12.85
N ASP A 113 -0.43 -12.90 13.39
CA ASP A 113 -1.09 -13.96 12.61
C ASP A 113 -2.41 -13.45 12.03
N LEU A 114 -2.32 -12.76 10.89
CA LEU A 114 -3.48 -12.28 10.15
C LEU A 114 -3.90 -13.31 9.12
N ASN A 115 -5.10 -13.88 9.28
CA ASN A 115 -5.67 -14.78 8.28
C ASN A 115 -6.22 -13.97 7.09
N ILE A 116 -5.38 -13.79 6.07
CA ILE A 116 -5.70 -13.01 4.86
C ILE A 116 -6.87 -13.61 4.10
N ASP A 117 -6.92 -14.93 3.96
CA ASP A 117 -7.98 -15.62 3.22
C ASP A 117 -9.36 -15.35 3.83
N ASN A 118 -9.45 -15.33 5.17
CA ASN A 118 -10.69 -14.98 5.85
C ASN A 118 -11.16 -13.55 5.54
N LEU A 119 -10.24 -12.59 5.37
CA LEU A 119 -10.58 -11.21 5.03
C LEU A 119 -11.10 -11.05 3.59
N LEU A 120 -10.88 -12.03 2.72
CA LEU A 120 -11.32 -12.04 1.32
C LEU A 120 -12.45 -13.04 1.05
N LYS A 121 -12.92 -13.77 2.06
CA LYS A 121 -14.07 -14.67 1.93
C LYS A 121 -15.34 -13.90 1.60
N LYS A 122 -16.17 -14.49 0.73
CA LYS A 122 -17.45 -13.91 0.27
C LYS A 122 -18.37 -13.49 1.43
N ASP A 123 -18.47 -14.32 2.47
CA ASP A 123 -19.32 -14.04 3.63
C ASP A 123 -18.82 -12.81 4.40
N PHE A 124 -17.51 -12.73 4.64
CA PHE A 124 -16.90 -11.57 5.30
C PHE A 124 -17.05 -10.29 4.47
N ILE A 125 -16.80 -10.35 3.16
CA ILE A 125 -17.04 -9.20 2.27
C ILE A 125 -18.51 -8.78 2.27
N SER A 126 -19.46 -9.72 2.34
CA SER A 126 -20.89 -9.42 2.43
C SER A 126 -21.23 -8.65 3.72
N GLU A 127 -20.66 -9.05 4.86
CA GLU A 127 -20.79 -8.30 6.12
C GLU A 127 -20.22 -6.88 6.04
N LEU A 128 -19.19 -6.65 5.23
CA LEU A 128 -18.66 -5.30 4.99
C LEU A 128 -19.58 -4.47 4.11
N VAL A 129 -20.15 -5.07 3.06
CA VAL A 129 -21.08 -4.41 2.14
C VAL A 129 -22.36 -3.98 2.86
N ASP A 130 -22.87 -4.80 3.78
CA ASP A 130 -24.06 -4.50 4.59
C ASP A 130 -23.91 -3.25 5.48
N LYS A 131 -22.68 -2.77 5.69
CA LYS A 131 -22.41 -1.52 6.41
C LYS A 131 -22.58 -0.27 5.54
N ILE A 132 -22.67 -0.42 4.23
CA ILE A 132 -22.78 0.68 3.26
C ILE A 132 -24.25 1.02 3.03
N SER A 133 -24.58 2.31 3.14
CA SER A 133 -25.92 2.83 2.84
C SER A 133 -25.82 4.00 1.88
N MET A 134 -26.63 4.03 0.82
CA MET A 134 -26.69 5.19 -0.09
C MET A 134 -27.23 6.47 0.57
N ASN A 135 -27.96 6.34 1.68
CA ASN A 135 -28.62 7.46 2.36
C ASN A 135 -27.90 7.88 3.65
N LYS A 136 -26.80 7.21 4.01
CA LYS A 136 -26.09 7.47 5.27
C LYS A 136 -24.61 7.14 5.17
N SER A 137 -23.78 8.03 5.72
CA SER A 137 -22.34 7.82 5.87
C SER A 137 -22.02 6.87 7.03
N TYR A 138 -21.18 5.86 6.77
CA TYR A 138 -20.60 4.99 7.79
C TYR A 138 -19.74 5.77 8.78
N ILE A 139 -19.92 5.49 10.07
CA ILE A 139 -19.18 6.14 11.15
C ILE A 139 -17.99 5.26 11.51
N LEU A 140 -16.79 5.74 11.21
CA LEU A 140 -15.53 5.09 11.53
C LEU A 140 -15.34 4.96 13.05
N LYS A 141 -14.84 3.80 13.48
CA LYS A 141 -14.37 3.60 14.86
C LYS A 141 -12.85 3.46 14.84
N ASN A 142 -12.17 4.05 15.84
CA ASN A 142 -10.73 3.90 16.05
C ASN A 142 -9.87 4.18 14.80
N PHE A 143 -10.13 5.32 14.14
CA PHE A 143 -9.42 5.70 12.93
C PHE A 143 -8.32 6.71 13.24
N SER A 144 -7.07 6.33 12.96
CA SER A 144 -5.91 7.22 13.08
C SER A 144 -4.99 6.99 11.89
N VAL A 145 -5.23 7.64 10.76
CA VAL A 145 -4.30 7.52 9.63
C VAL A 145 -3.12 8.44 9.87
N THR A 146 -1.93 7.88 10.07
CA THR A 146 -0.69 8.65 10.21
C THR A 146 -0.04 8.91 8.84
N ALA A 147 0.46 10.13 8.69
CA ALA A 147 1.45 10.59 7.72
C ALA A 147 1.11 10.54 6.21
N HIS A 148 1.61 11.53 5.47
CA HIS A 148 1.65 11.58 4.00
C HIS A 148 3.07 11.29 3.49
N PRO A 149 3.46 10.02 3.32
CA PRO A 149 4.73 9.67 2.70
C PRO A 149 4.69 9.84 1.18
N GLU A 150 5.79 10.37 0.63
CA GLU A 150 6.04 10.47 -0.81
C GLU A 150 6.81 9.23 -1.29
N THR A 151 6.67 8.88 -2.56
CA THR A 151 7.17 7.60 -3.09
C THR A 151 7.41 7.72 -4.59
N ILE A 152 8.30 6.90 -5.15
CA ILE A 152 8.39 6.72 -6.60
C ILE A 152 7.77 5.38 -6.99
N TYR A 153 6.92 5.39 -8.02
CA TYR A 153 6.43 4.19 -8.70
C TYR A 153 7.04 4.12 -10.09
N LEU A 154 7.36 2.92 -10.56
CA LEU A 154 7.83 2.66 -11.91
C LEU A 154 7.33 1.30 -12.38
N THR A 155 7.07 1.19 -13.68
CA THR A 155 6.74 -0.08 -14.31
C THR A 155 7.53 -0.26 -15.60
N VAL A 156 7.88 -1.52 -15.90
CA VAL A 156 8.60 -1.93 -17.10
C VAL A 156 7.91 -3.16 -17.69
N VAL A 157 7.71 -3.16 -19.01
CA VAL A 157 7.34 -4.33 -19.79
C VAL A 157 8.35 -4.44 -20.93
N ASP A 158 9.02 -5.58 -21.06
CA ASP A 158 9.96 -5.83 -22.15
C ASP A 158 9.31 -6.57 -23.34
N ARG A 159 10.11 -6.85 -24.38
CA ARG A 159 9.64 -7.52 -25.61
C ARG A 159 9.15 -8.96 -25.39
N ASP A 160 9.63 -9.60 -24.31
CA ASP A 160 9.32 -10.98 -23.96
C ASP A 160 8.16 -11.01 -22.95
N LEU A 161 7.51 -9.86 -22.72
CA LEU A 161 6.41 -9.64 -21.79
C LEU A 161 6.78 -9.85 -20.32
N ASN A 162 8.07 -9.81 -19.97
CA ASN A 162 8.47 -9.72 -18.58
C ASN A 162 7.97 -8.39 -18.03
N THR A 163 7.12 -8.46 -16.99
CA THR A 163 6.45 -7.30 -16.43
C THR A 163 6.91 -7.05 -15.01
N VAL A 164 7.33 -5.82 -14.73
CA VAL A 164 7.78 -5.38 -13.40
C VAL A 164 6.92 -4.21 -12.95
N SER A 165 6.31 -4.35 -11.77
CA SER A 165 5.66 -3.28 -11.02
C SER A 165 6.54 -3.03 -9.79
N ILE A 166 7.24 -1.89 -9.76
CA ILE A 166 8.21 -1.57 -8.71
C ILE A 166 7.89 -0.23 -8.07
N ILE A 167 8.07 -0.17 -6.76
CA ILE A 167 7.80 1.01 -5.98
C ILE A 167 8.81 1.10 -4.84
N ASN A 168 9.39 2.28 -4.67
CA ASN A 168 10.47 2.50 -3.72
C ASN A 168 10.30 3.85 -3.00
N SER A 169 10.58 3.87 -1.70
CA SER A 169 10.43 5.09 -0.90
C SER A 169 11.24 5.03 0.38
N ILE A 170 11.84 6.17 0.71
CA ILE A 170 12.46 6.48 2.00
C ILE A 170 11.47 7.01 3.05
N CYS A 171 10.17 6.84 2.80
CA CYS A 171 9.01 7.29 3.56
C CYS A 171 8.67 8.76 3.34
N PHE A 172 9.10 9.68 4.21
CA PHE A 172 8.84 11.10 3.99
C PHE A 172 9.76 11.68 2.90
N PRO A 173 9.44 12.87 2.33
CA PRO A 173 10.41 13.63 1.55
C PRO A 173 11.73 13.75 2.31
N PHE A 174 12.83 13.36 1.65
CA PHE A 174 14.17 13.26 2.23
C PHE A 174 14.33 12.29 3.42
N GLY A 175 13.35 11.41 3.64
CA GLY A 175 13.40 10.38 4.68
C GLY A 175 13.56 10.98 6.07
N SER A 176 14.63 10.61 6.77
CA SER A 176 14.97 11.16 8.08
C SER A 176 15.67 12.52 8.02
N GLY A 177 16.09 12.97 6.84
CA GLY A 177 16.99 14.12 6.68
C GLY A 177 18.42 13.84 7.12
N ILE A 178 18.74 12.60 7.54
CA ILE A 178 20.06 12.18 7.99
C ILE A 178 20.74 11.41 6.86
N SER A 179 21.94 11.84 6.48
CA SER A 179 22.81 11.11 5.58
C SER A 179 24.00 10.51 6.32
N SER A 180 24.52 9.38 5.85
CA SER A 180 25.80 8.87 6.31
C SER A 180 26.95 9.83 5.97
N ASN A 181 27.92 9.94 6.88
CA ASN A 181 28.94 11.00 6.84
C ASN A 181 29.95 10.84 5.70
N LYS A 182 30.33 9.61 5.35
CA LYS A 182 31.37 9.37 4.33
C LYS A 182 30.79 8.98 2.98
N THR A 183 29.68 8.25 2.98
CA THR A 183 29.06 7.69 1.76
C THR A 183 27.88 8.51 1.25
N GLY A 184 27.33 9.44 2.04
CA GLY A 184 26.26 10.35 1.61
C GLY A 184 24.90 9.66 1.40
N ILE A 185 24.70 8.47 1.97
CA ILE A 185 23.46 7.71 1.85
C ILE A 185 22.40 8.34 2.74
N LEU A 186 21.34 8.84 2.11
CA LEU A 186 20.18 9.38 2.79
C LEU A 186 19.34 8.25 3.38
N LEU A 187 19.04 8.35 4.67
CA LEU A 187 18.36 7.29 5.42
C LEU A 187 16.84 7.50 5.43
N GLN A 188 16.10 6.39 5.36
CA GLN A 188 14.65 6.41 5.49
C GLN A 188 14.20 6.71 6.93
N ASN A 189 12.99 7.22 7.09
CA ASN A 189 12.33 7.36 8.40
C ASN A 189 11.10 6.45 8.55
N ARG A 190 11.06 5.30 7.87
CA ARG A 190 9.90 4.38 7.85
C ARG A 190 9.41 3.95 9.24
N GLY A 191 10.29 3.91 10.24
CA GLY A 191 9.96 3.57 11.63
C GLY A 191 8.84 4.44 12.23
N VAL A 192 8.60 5.64 11.71
CA VAL A 192 7.47 6.52 12.12
C VAL A 192 6.09 5.88 11.91
N ASN A 193 6.00 4.84 11.08
CA ASN A 193 4.75 4.11 10.87
C ASN A 193 4.41 3.15 12.01
N PHE A 194 5.31 2.89 12.96
CA PHE A 194 4.95 2.10 14.15
C PHE A 194 3.93 2.82 15.03
N ARG A 195 3.15 2.02 15.78
CA ARG A 195 2.32 2.49 16.87
C ARG A 195 3.08 2.42 18.19
N LEU A 196 2.83 3.39 19.06
CA LEU A 196 3.27 3.35 20.47
C LEU A 196 2.25 2.67 21.38
N GLN A 197 1.05 2.36 20.86
CA GLN A 197 0.04 1.63 21.59
C GLN A 197 0.48 0.17 21.80
N LYS A 198 0.63 -0.22 23.06
CA LYS A 198 0.93 -1.59 23.45
C LYS A 198 -0.13 -2.55 22.92
N ASN A 199 0.29 -3.75 22.51
CA ASN A 199 -0.54 -4.83 21.95
C ASN A 199 -1.20 -4.51 20.61
N HIS A 200 -0.93 -3.36 20.00
CA HIS A 200 -1.35 -3.10 18.63
C HIS A 200 -0.56 -4.02 17.66
N PRO A 201 -1.17 -4.60 16.61
CA PRO A 201 -0.45 -5.46 15.64
C PRO A 201 0.80 -4.79 15.06
N ASN A 202 0.71 -3.49 14.80
CA ASN A 202 1.82 -2.63 14.37
C ASN A 202 2.53 -1.85 15.51
N SER A 203 2.53 -2.35 16.76
CA SER A 203 3.34 -1.79 17.86
C SER A 203 4.84 -1.92 17.55
N ILE A 204 5.64 -0.92 17.92
CA ILE A 204 7.11 -0.97 17.82
C ILE A 204 7.68 -2.15 18.62
N ASP A 205 8.64 -2.87 18.03
CA ASP A 205 9.37 -3.97 18.67
C ASP A 205 10.70 -4.25 17.95
N GLY A 206 11.60 -5.00 18.59
CA GLY A 206 12.90 -5.39 18.02
C GLY A 206 12.75 -6.32 16.82
N HIS A 207 13.53 -6.09 15.76
CA HIS A 207 13.50 -6.83 14.48
C HIS A 207 12.14 -6.88 13.75
N LYS A 208 11.15 -6.16 14.24
CA LYS A 208 9.85 -6.02 13.61
C LYS A 208 9.91 -4.99 12.48
N ARG A 209 9.12 -5.19 11.44
CA ARG A 209 8.99 -4.24 10.34
C ARG A 209 7.74 -3.37 10.53
N PRO A 210 7.85 -2.04 10.46
CA PRO A 210 6.69 -1.15 10.57
C PRO A 210 5.76 -1.32 9.37
N LEU A 211 4.45 -1.09 9.56
CA LEU A 211 3.48 -1.01 8.47
C LEU A 211 4.06 -0.19 7.29
N HIS A 212 4.24 -0.85 6.15
CA HIS A 212 4.65 -0.17 4.93
C HIS A 212 3.46 0.57 4.32
N THR A 213 3.71 1.55 3.45
CA THR A 213 2.64 2.21 2.67
C THR A 213 2.72 1.88 1.19
N ILE A 214 3.76 1.14 0.80
CA ILE A 214 4.18 0.91 -0.57
C ILE A 214 3.43 -0.30 -1.12
N ILE A 215 2.71 -0.14 -2.23
CA ILE A 215 1.96 -1.23 -2.87
C ILE A 215 2.13 -1.23 -4.40
N PRO A 216 3.00 -2.06 -4.98
CA PRO A 216 2.96 -2.33 -6.42
C PRO A 216 1.81 -3.28 -6.75
N GLY A 217 1.06 -2.98 -7.80
CA GLY A 217 -0.03 -3.82 -8.28
C GLY A 217 0.25 -4.47 -9.62
N LEU A 218 -0.31 -5.67 -9.83
CA LEU A 218 -0.44 -6.32 -11.13
C LEU A 218 -1.89 -6.82 -11.28
N VAL A 219 -2.38 -6.87 -12.51
CA VAL A 219 -3.63 -7.56 -12.85
C VAL A 219 -3.31 -8.63 -13.88
N THR A 220 -3.85 -9.82 -13.68
CA THR A 220 -3.80 -10.91 -14.66
C THR A 220 -5.21 -11.30 -15.08
N ASN A 221 -5.32 -11.98 -16.21
CA ASN A 221 -6.55 -12.69 -16.57
C ASN A 221 -6.57 -14.11 -15.98
N ASN A 222 -7.65 -14.85 -16.21
CA ASN A 222 -7.79 -16.24 -15.73
C ASN A 222 -6.76 -17.24 -16.31
N ASN A 223 -6.02 -16.86 -17.36
CA ASN A 223 -4.95 -17.66 -17.94
C ASN A 223 -3.56 -17.29 -17.36
N ASN A 224 -3.53 -16.46 -16.31
CA ASN A 224 -2.31 -15.90 -15.71
C ASN A 224 -1.49 -14.99 -16.64
N GLU A 225 -2.11 -14.42 -17.68
CA GLU A 225 -1.45 -13.44 -18.54
C GLU A 225 -1.59 -12.05 -17.91
N VAL A 226 -0.50 -11.30 -17.82
CA VAL A 226 -0.52 -9.94 -17.25
C VAL A 226 -1.23 -8.99 -18.21
N ILE A 227 -2.28 -8.34 -17.71
CA ILE A 227 -3.08 -7.38 -18.49
C ILE A 227 -2.79 -5.93 -18.11
N LEU A 228 -2.33 -5.69 -16.87
CA LEU A 228 -2.05 -4.36 -16.37
C LEU A 228 -0.98 -4.42 -15.29
N SER A 229 0.04 -3.56 -15.41
CA SER A 229 0.94 -3.22 -14.31
C SER A 229 0.67 -1.79 -13.88
N TYR A 230 0.42 -1.61 -12.59
CA TYR A 230 -0.09 -0.34 -12.07
C TYR A 230 0.41 -0.04 -10.67
N GLY A 231 0.37 1.26 -10.37
CA GLY A 231 0.64 1.79 -9.05
C GLY A 231 0.27 3.27 -9.02
N VAL A 232 -0.23 3.71 -7.89
CA VAL A 232 -0.56 5.11 -7.63
C VAL A 232 0.24 5.53 -6.41
N MET A 233 0.97 6.63 -6.52
CA MET A 233 1.78 7.19 -5.43
C MET A 233 0.92 7.99 -4.44
N GLY A 234 1.50 8.40 -3.30
CA GLY A 234 0.82 9.28 -2.33
C GLY A 234 0.49 8.61 -0.99
N GLY A 235 1.32 7.67 -0.55
CA GLY A 235 1.25 7.10 0.81
C GLY A 235 -0.09 6.49 1.20
N GLN A 236 -0.89 7.21 1.98
CA GLN A 236 -2.22 6.75 2.40
C GLN A 236 -3.24 6.81 1.27
N TYR A 237 -2.96 7.53 0.19
CA TYR A 237 -3.82 7.55 -0.98
C TYR A 237 -3.65 6.30 -1.85
N GLN A 238 -2.54 5.55 -1.75
CA GLN A 238 -2.23 4.49 -2.71
C GLN A 238 -3.36 3.46 -2.86
N PRO A 239 -3.97 2.89 -1.78
CA PRO A 239 -5.06 1.94 -1.96
C PRO A 239 -6.30 2.51 -2.66
N VAL A 240 -6.65 3.76 -2.33
CA VAL A 240 -7.80 4.46 -2.94
C VAL A 240 -7.52 4.77 -4.41
N GLY A 241 -6.35 5.35 -4.71
CA GLY A 241 -5.95 5.69 -6.07
C GLY A 241 -5.86 4.45 -6.97
N GLN A 242 -5.33 3.34 -6.47
CA GLN A 242 -5.31 2.08 -7.20
C GLN A 242 -6.72 1.56 -7.47
N SER A 243 -7.58 1.52 -6.45
CA SER A 243 -8.98 1.10 -6.63
C SER A 243 -9.70 1.99 -7.64
N HIS A 244 -9.43 3.29 -7.60
CA HIS A 244 -10.00 4.27 -8.52
C HIS A 244 -9.59 4.01 -9.98
N ILE A 245 -8.29 3.80 -10.25
CA ILE A 245 -7.81 3.46 -11.60
C ILE A 245 -8.41 2.14 -12.09
N LEU A 246 -8.45 1.12 -11.22
CA LEU A 246 -9.01 -0.19 -11.58
C LEU A 246 -10.50 -0.11 -11.95
N GLN A 247 -11.31 0.63 -11.18
CA GLN A 247 -12.71 0.86 -11.54
C GLN A 247 -12.85 1.68 -12.82
N ASN A 248 -12.06 2.74 -13.00
CA ASN A 248 -12.09 3.54 -14.22
C ASN A 248 -11.86 2.69 -15.47
N ILE A 249 -10.88 1.78 -15.42
CA ILE A 249 -10.59 0.88 -16.54
C ILE A 249 -11.68 -0.19 -16.70
N PHE A 250 -12.02 -0.91 -15.63
CA PHE A 250 -12.81 -2.14 -15.74
C PHE A 250 -14.32 -1.96 -15.56
N ASP A 251 -14.78 -1.00 -14.75
CA ASP A 251 -16.21 -0.70 -14.59
C ASP A 251 -16.69 0.33 -15.62
N PHE A 252 -15.86 1.34 -15.90
CA PHE A 252 -16.23 2.48 -16.75
C PHE A 252 -15.63 2.44 -18.15
N ASN A 253 -14.89 1.38 -18.49
CA ASN A 253 -14.30 1.15 -19.82
C ASN A 253 -13.40 2.31 -20.32
N MET A 254 -12.74 3.02 -19.40
CA MET A 254 -11.78 4.07 -19.76
C MET A 254 -10.47 3.46 -20.25
N SER A 255 -9.81 4.12 -21.18
CA SER A 255 -8.41 3.82 -21.49
C SER A 255 -7.51 4.12 -20.29
N VAL A 256 -6.27 3.59 -20.30
CA VAL A 256 -5.31 3.80 -19.21
C VAL A 256 -5.06 5.29 -18.95
N GLN A 257 -4.91 6.10 -20.01
CA GLN A 257 -4.66 7.53 -19.85
C GLN A 257 -5.88 8.27 -19.29
N GLU A 258 -7.08 7.98 -19.81
CA GLU A 258 -8.33 8.54 -19.27
C GLU A 258 -8.53 8.17 -17.81
N ALA A 259 -8.24 6.92 -17.42
CA ALA A 259 -8.35 6.47 -16.04
C ALA A 259 -7.39 7.19 -15.09
N ILE A 260 -6.20 7.59 -15.57
CA ILE A 260 -5.20 8.36 -14.83
C ILE A 260 -5.62 9.83 -14.70
N ASP A 261 -6.11 10.42 -15.79
CA ASP A 261 -6.51 11.84 -15.87
C ASP A 261 -7.86 12.11 -15.19
N PHE A 262 -8.63 11.06 -14.89
CA PHE A 262 -9.93 11.19 -14.25
C PHE A 262 -9.82 11.83 -12.86
N PRO A 263 -10.72 12.77 -12.49
CA PRO A 263 -10.66 13.48 -11.22
C PRO A 263 -10.64 12.57 -10.00
N ARG A 264 -9.67 12.80 -9.12
CA ARG A 264 -9.45 11.99 -7.92
C ARG A 264 -10.19 12.52 -6.71
N ALA A 265 -10.51 11.62 -5.78
CA ALA A 265 -11.05 11.98 -4.48
C ALA A 265 -10.52 11.06 -3.38
N PHE A 266 -10.46 11.57 -2.15
CA PHE A 266 -9.92 10.84 -1.00
C PHE A 266 -10.65 11.21 0.30
N TYR A 267 -11.05 10.19 1.05
CA TYR A 267 -11.54 10.37 2.41
C TYR A 267 -10.38 10.36 3.41
N LEU A 268 -10.18 11.46 4.14
CA LEU A 268 -9.22 11.53 5.23
C LEU A 268 -9.72 12.43 6.36
N ASN A 269 -9.59 11.96 7.60
CA ASN A 269 -9.85 12.74 8.83
C ASN A 269 -11.20 13.46 8.86
N GLY A 270 -12.27 12.78 8.44
CA GLY A 270 -13.63 13.33 8.45
C GLY A 270 -13.93 14.27 7.27
N LYS A 271 -13.00 14.42 6.33
CA LYS A 271 -13.18 15.23 5.11
C LYS A 271 -13.05 14.34 3.88
N TYR A 272 -13.88 14.63 2.88
CA TYR A 272 -13.74 14.05 1.55
C TYR A 272 -13.19 15.13 0.63
N GLU A 273 -11.95 14.96 0.21
CA GLU A 273 -11.23 15.92 -0.62
C GLU A 273 -11.32 15.50 -2.08
N PHE A 274 -11.52 16.46 -2.97
CA PHE A 274 -11.51 16.27 -4.41
C PHE A 274 -10.31 16.99 -4.99
N GLU A 275 -9.75 16.43 -6.06
CA GLU A 275 -8.73 17.07 -6.87
C GLU A 275 -9.27 18.41 -7.39
N LYS A 276 -8.47 19.46 -7.25
CA LYS A 276 -8.83 20.79 -7.75
C LYS A 276 -8.58 20.80 -9.26
N SER A 277 -9.56 21.35 -9.99
CA SER A 277 -9.38 21.68 -11.41
C SER A 277 -8.52 22.93 -11.59
#